data_AF-A0A3D4AX18-F1
#
_entry.id   AF-A0A3D4AX18-F1
#
_cell.length_a   1.000
_cell.length_b   1.000
_cell.length_c   1.000
_cell.angle_alpha   90.00
_cell.angle_beta   90.00
_cell.angle_gamma   90.00
#
_symmetry.space_group_name_H-M   'P 1'
#
loop_
_entity.id
_entity.type
_entity.pdbx_description
1 polymer ?
#
loop_
_entity_poly.entity_id
_entity_poly.type
_entity_poly.pdbx_seq_one_letter_code
_entity_poly.pdbx_strand_id
1 'polypeptide(L)'
;MPFFALYARPAGGEAVTRLLEGPIEHFEYEGFFGSQSANHGLPRFRQCAFAAAYPFGQVMLADEEVPVDVRLEAFNPFIPCDADRSGMPMAILRYVLTSKVDTPVTASVCGALPNFIGMDDTDGICKENQNKYRAGDGYRGLHMTSRGVDRNAAQWGTMALATTAEEVSYRTAWQEAGWGSSKADFWDDFSEDGRLEEREPGNTDMPTASLAAQVDLAPMASVAVTFLLAWHFPNRYTWTPAPQEEGCCDGGACCDDSDRIGNYYTTQYDDAWDVVEQVTPQLDTLEADTVKFVEAFCSSDLPDVVKEAALFNLSTLRSQTCFRTPDGRFYGWEGCNDKAGCCLGSCTHVWNYEQSTAFLFGDLA
;
A
#
# COMPACT_ATOMS: atom_id res chain seq x y z
N MET A 1 -1.38 3.07 -13.10
CA MET A 1 -0.29 3.01 -12.10
C MET A 1 -0.63 3.93 -10.95
N PRO A 2 -0.57 3.44 -9.71
CA PRO A 2 -0.76 4.27 -8.52
C PRO A 2 0.39 5.28 -8.36
N PHE A 3 0.14 6.35 -7.62
CA PHE A 3 1.16 7.30 -7.16
C PHE A 3 0.60 8.20 -6.06
N PHE A 4 1.50 8.90 -5.37
CA PHE A 4 1.16 10.04 -4.53
C PHE A 4 1.71 11.34 -5.14
N ALA A 5 0.99 12.45 -5.01
CA ALA A 5 1.38 13.76 -5.50
C ALA A 5 1.24 14.82 -4.40
N LEU A 6 2.12 15.82 -4.45
CA LEU A 6 2.12 17.02 -3.65
C LEU A 6 1.66 18.19 -4.52
N TYR A 7 0.76 19.00 -3.98
CA TYR A 7 0.57 20.40 -4.33
C TYR A 7 1.10 21.26 -3.17
N ALA A 8 1.81 22.36 -3.45
CA ALA A 8 2.20 23.32 -2.43
C ALA A 8 2.24 24.74 -2.99
N ARG A 9 1.63 25.69 -2.28
CA ARG A 9 1.58 27.11 -2.65
C ARG A 9 1.88 28.00 -1.45
N PRO A 10 3.02 28.72 -1.44
CA PRO A 10 3.28 29.76 -0.46
C PRO A 10 2.32 30.93 -0.65
N ALA A 11 1.98 31.62 0.43
CA ALA A 11 1.15 32.82 0.37
C ALA A 11 1.81 33.88 -0.52
N GLY A 12 1.11 34.30 -1.58
CA GLY A 12 1.63 35.26 -2.57
C GLY A 12 2.65 34.69 -3.56
N GLY A 13 2.94 33.39 -3.50
CA GLY A 13 3.82 32.68 -4.43
C GLY A 13 3.07 31.87 -5.50
N GLU A 14 3.86 31.29 -6.41
CA GLU A 14 3.38 30.30 -7.38
C GLU A 14 3.23 28.93 -6.73
N ALA A 15 2.27 28.16 -7.22
CA ALA A 15 2.07 26.78 -6.80
C ALA A 15 3.07 25.86 -7.51
N VAL A 16 3.46 24.79 -6.83
CA VAL A 16 4.22 23.68 -7.42
C VAL A 16 3.46 22.39 -7.23
N THR A 17 3.54 21.52 -8.24
CA THR A 17 3.03 20.15 -8.16
C THR A 17 4.16 19.17 -8.49
N ARG A 18 4.32 18.12 -7.67
CA ARG A 18 5.35 17.08 -7.82
C ARG A 18 4.76 15.72 -7.44
N LEU A 19 5.17 14.66 -8.11
CA LEU A 19 5.06 13.32 -7.56
C LEU A 19 5.86 13.24 -6.27
N LEU A 20 5.33 12.53 -5.28
CA LEU A 20 6.02 12.19 -4.04
C LEU A 20 6.96 10.99 -4.27
N GLU A 21 7.82 11.14 -5.26
CA GLU A 21 8.80 10.17 -5.73
C GLU A 21 10.13 10.88 -6.05
N GLY A 22 11.23 10.13 -5.95
CA GLY A 22 12.55 10.57 -6.37
C GLY A 22 12.72 10.64 -7.90
N PRO A 23 13.94 11.02 -8.35
CA PRO A 23 14.27 11.01 -9.77
C PRO A 23 14.18 9.61 -10.36
N ILE A 24 14.01 9.54 -11.68
CA ILE A 24 14.06 8.27 -12.42
C ILE A 24 15.53 7.83 -12.46
N GLU A 25 15.77 6.52 -12.30
CA GLU A 25 17.11 5.97 -12.41
C GLU A 25 17.63 6.12 -13.84
N HIS A 26 18.93 6.38 -14.01
CA HIS A 26 19.50 6.71 -15.33
C HIS A 26 19.19 5.63 -16.39
N PHE A 27 19.21 4.36 -15.99
CA PHE A 27 18.97 3.24 -16.91
C PHE A 27 17.50 3.09 -17.33
N GLU A 28 16.55 3.75 -16.66
CA GLU A 28 15.13 3.67 -16.99
C GLU A 28 14.65 4.82 -17.90
N TYR A 29 15.54 5.78 -18.23
CA TYR A 29 15.28 6.80 -19.24
C TYR A 29 15.26 6.25 -20.67
N GLU A 30 15.71 5.01 -20.87
CA GLU A 30 15.75 4.37 -22.19
C GLU A 30 14.54 3.45 -22.38
N GLY A 31 13.66 3.81 -23.31
CA GLY A 31 12.50 3.02 -23.69
C GLY A 31 12.06 3.35 -25.11
N PHE A 32 11.38 2.40 -25.77
CA PHE A 32 10.92 2.57 -27.15
C PHE A 32 10.00 3.80 -27.34
N PHE A 33 9.30 4.22 -26.27
CA PHE A 33 8.45 5.42 -26.22
C PHE A 33 8.95 6.49 -25.24
N GLY A 34 10.24 6.56 -24.97
CA GLY A 34 10.83 7.49 -24.00
C GLY A 34 11.40 6.73 -22.82
N SER A 35 10.59 6.50 -21.77
CA SER A 35 11.00 5.76 -20.57
C SER A 35 10.04 4.60 -20.31
N GLN A 36 10.51 3.54 -19.63
CA GLN A 36 9.65 2.44 -19.18
C GLN A 36 9.11 2.66 -17.75
N SER A 37 9.64 3.64 -17.02
CA SER A 37 9.21 3.91 -15.65
C SER A 37 7.78 4.40 -15.60
N ALA A 38 7.03 3.91 -14.62
CA ALA A 38 5.69 4.39 -14.36
C ALA A 38 5.70 5.91 -14.13
N ASN A 39 4.71 6.60 -14.70
CA ASN A 39 4.53 8.05 -14.51
C ASN A 39 5.77 8.91 -14.86
N HIS A 40 6.65 8.44 -15.75
CA HIS A 40 7.90 9.12 -16.11
C HIS A 40 7.74 10.57 -16.60
N GLY A 41 6.55 10.94 -17.08
CA GLY A 41 6.26 12.26 -17.63
C GLY A 41 5.82 13.30 -16.60
N LEU A 42 5.63 12.89 -15.34
CA LEU A 42 5.22 13.80 -14.27
C LEU A 42 6.44 14.37 -13.53
N PRO A 43 6.42 15.66 -13.13
CA PRO A 43 7.45 16.27 -12.30
C PRO A 43 7.69 15.49 -10.99
N ARG A 44 8.96 15.33 -10.59
CA ARG A 44 9.41 14.55 -9.41
C ARG A 44 10.35 15.39 -8.54
N PHE A 45 10.60 14.96 -7.31
CA PHE A 45 11.64 15.56 -6.48
C PHE A 45 13.03 15.24 -7.03
N ARG A 46 13.95 16.19 -6.91
CA ARG A 46 15.33 16.05 -7.42
C ARG A 46 16.22 15.22 -6.51
N GLN A 47 15.93 15.21 -5.21
CA GLN A 47 16.69 14.47 -4.22
C GLN A 47 15.77 13.51 -3.49
N CYS A 48 16.22 12.26 -3.36
CA CYS A 48 15.58 11.26 -2.52
C CYS A 48 16.62 10.51 -1.70
N ALA A 49 16.27 10.16 -0.47
CA ALA A 49 17.02 9.24 0.36
C ALA A 49 16.05 8.30 1.08
N PHE A 50 16.49 7.07 1.33
CA PHE A 50 15.74 6.07 2.07
C PHE A 50 16.47 5.72 3.36
N ALA A 51 15.73 5.66 4.47
CA ALA A 51 16.21 5.18 5.75
C ALA A 51 15.25 4.11 6.28
N ALA A 52 15.78 3.10 6.96
CA ALA A 52 14.94 2.03 7.51
C ALA A 52 15.44 1.55 8.87
N ALA A 53 14.46 1.19 9.69
CA ALA A 53 14.61 0.31 10.85
C ALA A 53 13.35 -0.55 10.85
N TYR A 54 13.41 -1.70 10.18
CA TYR A 54 12.23 -2.52 9.90
C TYR A 54 11.40 -2.78 11.18
N PRO A 55 10.06 -2.58 11.14
CA PRO A 55 9.19 -2.41 9.98
C PRO A 55 9.01 -0.97 9.47
N PHE A 56 9.76 0.01 10.00
CA PHE A 56 9.67 1.40 9.56
C PHE A 56 10.56 1.67 8.34
N GLY A 57 9.98 2.30 7.34
CA GLY A 57 10.68 2.90 6.21
C GLY A 57 10.44 4.40 6.17
N GLN A 58 11.47 5.17 5.85
CA GLN A 58 11.37 6.61 5.61
C GLN A 58 11.91 6.97 4.23
N VAL A 59 11.16 7.80 3.51
CA VAL A 59 11.63 8.43 2.27
C VAL A 59 11.71 9.92 2.49
N MET A 60 12.92 10.50 2.36
CA MET A 60 13.15 11.94 2.46
C MET A 60 13.24 12.51 1.05
N LEU A 61 12.35 13.43 0.70
CA LEU A 61 12.24 14.07 -0.61
C LEU A 61 12.53 15.57 -0.47
N ALA A 62 13.45 16.07 -1.29
CA ALA A 62 13.84 17.47 -1.29
C ALA A 62 14.06 18.01 -2.72
N ASP A 63 13.69 19.26 -2.92
CA ASP A 63 13.87 20.02 -4.16
C ASP A 63 13.90 21.52 -3.80
N GLU A 64 14.90 22.26 -4.31
CA GLU A 64 15.08 23.69 -4.04
C GLU A 64 13.91 24.54 -4.56
N GLU A 65 13.21 24.06 -5.59
CA GLU A 65 12.04 24.74 -6.17
C GLU A 65 10.73 24.46 -5.42
N VAL A 66 10.74 23.52 -4.49
CA VAL A 66 9.54 23.15 -3.72
C VAL A 66 9.60 23.83 -2.36
N PRO A 67 8.55 24.53 -1.91
CA PRO A 67 8.58 25.32 -0.67
C PRO A 67 8.53 24.47 0.61
N VAL A 68 8.36 23.16 0.46
CA VAL A 68 8.34 22.19 1.57
C VAL A 68 9.31 21.06 1.27
N ASP A 69 9.92 20.51 2.32
CA ASP A 69 10.51 19.17 2.28
C ASP A 69 9.45 18.14 2.69
N VAL A 70 9.54 16.94 2.14
CA VAL A 70 8.58 15.86 2.45
C VAL A 70 9.32 14.66 3.00
N ARG A 71 8.86 14.16 4.14
CA ARG A 71 9.29 12.87 4.70
C ARG A 71 8.10 11.93 4.76
N LEU A 72 8.10 10.88 3.95
CA LEU A 72 7.18 9.76 4.11
C LEU A 72 7.68 8.89 5.26
N GLU A 73 6.82 8.64 6.23
CA GLU A 73 7.00 7.62 7.28
C GLU A 73 6.00 6.50 6.99
N ALA A 74 6.52 5.36 6.52
CA ALA A 74 5.73 4.22 6.10
C ALA A 74 5.97 3.03 7.01
N PHE A 75 4.90 2.37 7.45
CA PHE A 75 5.01 1.15 8.25
C PHE A 75 3.74 0.28 8.18
N ASN A 76 3.92 -0.98 8.56
CA ASN A 76 2.87 -1.89 9.00
C ASN A 76 3.24 -2.33 10.42
N PRO A 77 2.31 -2.36 11.39
CA PRO A 77 2.65 -2.69 12.77
C PRO A 77 3.34 -4.05 12.90
N PHE A 78 4.41 -4.12 13.69
CA PHE A 78 5.14 -5.36 13.98
C PHE A 78 5.42 -5.43 15.48
N ILE A 79 4.58 -6.19 16.17
CA ILE A 79 4.51 -6.20 17.63
C ILE A 79 4.80 -7.63 18.08
N PRO A 80 6.00 -7.91 18.61
CA PRO A 80 6.31 -9.24 19.14
C PRO A 80 5.27 -9.69 20.18
N CYS A 81 4.99 -10.99 20.18
CA CYS A 81 3.98 -11.68 20.96
C CYS A 81 2.53 -11.33 20.60
N ASP A 82 2.31 -10.57 19.51
CA ASP A 82 0.98 -10.16 19.07
C ASP A 82 0.85 -10.35 17.55
N ALA A 83 0.67 -11.62 17.16
CA ALA A 83 0.60 -12.01 15.76
C ALA A 83 -0.63 -11.44 15.03
N ASP A 84 -1.71 -11.15 15.75
CA ASP A 84 -2.96 -10.65 15.16
C ASP A 84 -2.86 -9.16 14.86
N ARG A 85 -2.38 -8.33 15.81
CA ARG A 85 -2.10 -6.91 15.54
C ARG A 85 -0.92 -6.72 14.60
N SER A 86 0.02 -7.66 14.58
CA SER A 86 1.05 -7.67 13.54
C SER A 86 0.42 -7.97 12.18
N GLY A 87 -0.29 -9.08 12.02
CA GLY A 87 -0.78 -9.63 10.74
C GLY A 87 -1.86 -8.86 9.97
N MET A 88 -2.17 -7.61 10.33
CA MET A 88 -3.25 -6.84 9.69
C MET A 88 -2.93 -6.43 8.25
N PRO A 89 -3.94 -6.38 7.34
CA PRO A 89 -3.76 -6.11 5.93
C PRO A 89 -3.84 -4.59 5.63
N MET A 90 -2.93 -3.81 6.20
CA MET A 90 -2.88 -2.36 6.03
C MET A 90 -1.44 -1.83 5.99
N ALA A 91 -1.18 -0.84 5.13
CA ALA A 91 0.00 0.00 5.17
C ALA A 91 -0.39 1.42 5.63
N ILE A 92 0.38 1.98 6.56
CA ILE A 92 0.26 3.35 7.04
C ILE A 92 1.31 4.19 6.31
N LEU A 93 0.87 5.29 5.70
CA LEU A 93 1.70 6.21 4.92
C LEU A 93 1.52 7.63 5.47
N ARG A 94 2.43 8.09 6.33
CA ARG A 94 2.38 9.42 6.93
C ARG A 94 3.34 10.37 6.22
N TYR A 95 2.79 11.34 5.50
CA TYR A 95 3.57 12.38 4.82
C TYR A 95 3.75 13.58 5.74
N VAL A 96 4.96 13.74 6.28
CA VAL A 96 5.36 14.89 7.08
C VAL A 96 5.88 15.98 6.14
N LEU A 97 5.10 17.05 5.99
CA LEU A 97 5.44 18.23 5.20
C LEU A 97 6.11 19.25 6.12
N THR A 98 7.30 19.74 5.77
CA THR A 98 8.03 20.76 6.54
C THR A 98 8.25 21.99 5.70
N SER A 99 7.70 23.13 6.10
CA SER A 99 7.88 24.40 5.39
C SER A 99 9.33 24.89 5.46
N LYS A 100 9.86 25.30 4.30
CA LYS A 100 11.19 25.93 4.16
C LYS A 100 11.13 27.45 4.08
N VAL A 101 9.93 28.01 4.13
CA VAL A 101 9.68 29.44 3.90
C VAL A 101 9.07 30.10 5.13
N ASP A 102 9.28 31.41 5.22
CA ASP A 102 8.79 32.27 6.31
C ASP A 102 7.37 32.80 6.07
N THR A 103 6.70 32.30 5.03
CA THR A 103 5.29 32.58 4.74
C THR A 103 4.43 31.32 4.94
N PRO A 104 3.13 31.47 5.21
CA PRO A 104 2.21 30.32 5.24
C PRO A 104 2.20 29.58 3.89
N VAL A 105 2.03 28.27 3.92
CA VAL A 105 1.95 27.41 2.72
C VAL A 105 0.67 26.59 2.79
N THR A 106 -0.18 26.70 1.78
CA THR A 106 -1.28 25.74 1.57
C THR A 106 -0.72 24.57 0.78
N ALA A 107 -0.87 23.35 1.30
CA ALA A 107 -0.36 22.15 0.66
C ALA A 107 -1.43 21.05 0.63
N SER A 108 -1.36 20.18 -0.37
CA SER A 108 -2.20 19.00 -0.46
C SER A 108 -1.37 17.77 -0.81
N VAL A 109 -1.70 16.64 -0.20
CA VAL A 109 -1.19 15.33 -0.60
C VAL A 109 -2.33 14.55 -1.23
N CYS A 110 -2.10 13.97 -2.40
CA CYS A 110 -3.10 13.22 -3.15
C CYS A 110 -2.59 11.81 -3.47
N GLY A 111 -3.30 10.79 -3.02
CA GLY A 111 -3.08 9.40 -3.44
C GLY A 111 -4.00 9.05 -4.60
N ALA A 112 -3.44 8.52 -5.69
CA ALA A 112 -4.18 7.99 -6.83
C ALA A 112 -3.93 6.48 -6.93
N LEU A 113 -5.00 5.69 -7.00
CA LEU A 113 -4.95 4.22 -7.01
C LEU A 113 -5.95 3.66 -8.02
N PRO A 114 -5.49 2.92 -9.06
CA PRO A 114 -6.39 2.14 -9.91
C PRO A 114 -7.09 1.06 -9.09
N ASN A 115 -8.39 0.89 -9.28
CA ASN A 115 -9.09 -0.27 -8.76
C ASN A 115 -8.83 -1.46 -9.69
N PHE A 116 -7.73 -2.16 -9.43
CA PHE A 116 -7.25 -3.31 -10.20
C PHE A 116 -7.81 -4.66 -9.72
N ILE A 117 -8.89 -4.67 -8.90
CA ILE A 117 -9.51 -5.92 -8.43
C ILE A 117 -9.90 -6.77 -9.64
N GLY A 118 -9.45 -8.02 -9.65
CA GLY A 118 -9.63 -8.92 -10.80
C GLY A 118 -8.37 -9.16 -11.64
N MET A 119 -7.25 -8.46 -11.42
CA MET A 119 -5.98 -8.74 -12.07
C MET A 119 -4.78 -8.68 -11.10
N ASP A 120 -3.71 -9.42 -11.40
CA ASP A 120 -2.49 -9.51 -10.57
C ASP A 120 -1.18 -9.53 -11.39
N ASP A 121 -1.17 -8.77 -12.50
CA ASP A 121 -0.08 -8.68 -13.50
C ASP A 121 0.27 -9.99 -14.23
N THR A 122 -0.30 -11.12 -13.81
CA THR A 122 -0.12 -12.43 -14.46
C THR A 122 -1.40 -12.88 -15.15
N ASP A 123 -2.49 -12.92 -14.40
CA ASP A 123 -3.77 -13.46 -14.84
C ASP A 123 -4.92 -12.51 -14.43
N GLY A 124 -6.11 -12.86 -14.89
CA GLY A 124 -7.35 -12.18 -14.51
C GLY A 124 -7.67 -10.95 -15.37
N ILE A 125 -8.91 -10.51 -15.22
CA ILE A 125 -9.48 -9.36 -15.91
C ILE A 125 -10.29 -8.57 -14.88
N CYS A 126 -10.05 -7.27 -14.78
CA CYS A 126 -10.92 -6.38 -14.01
C CYS A 126 -12.32 -6.38 -14.63
N LYS A 127 -13.37 -6.36 -13.81
CA LYS A 127 -14.74 -6.40 -14.33
C LYS A 127 -15.74 -5.73 -13.39
N GLU A 128 -16.43 -4.71 -13.87
CA GLU A 128 -17.41 -3.92 -13.13
C GLU A 128 -16.87 -3.45 -11.76
N ASN A 129 -15.62 -2.97 -11.75
CA ASN A 129 -15.02 -2.41 -10.55
C ASN A 129 -15.62 -1.05 -10.21
N GLN A 130 -15.77 -0.78 -8.92
CA GLN A 130 -16.44 0.40 -8.41
C GLN A 130 -15.71 0.98 -7.21
N ASN A 131 -15.59 2.31 -7.21
CA ASN A 131 -15.02 3.08 -6.12
C ASN A 131 -16.13 3.90 -5.48
N LYS A 132 -16.19 3.93 -4.16
CA LYS A 132 -17.18 4.70 -3.41
C LYS A 132 -16.51 5.48 -2.30
N TYR A 133 -16.83 6.76 -2.20
CA TYR A 133 -16.45 7.54 -1.03
C TYR A 133 -17.22 7.05 0.21
N ARG A 134 -16.51 6.94 1.33
CA ARG A 134 -17.05 6.61 2.65
C ARG A 134 -16.36 7.47 3.70
N ALA A 135 -17.05 7.71 4.81
CA ALA A 135 -16.52 8.41 5.97
C ALA A 135 -17.00 7.72 7.25
N GLY A 136 -16.12 7.68 8.25
CA GLY A 136 -16.41 7.27 9.61
C GLY A 136 -15.93 8.32 10.60
N ASP A 137 -15.79 7.94 11.87
CA ASP A 137 -15.33 8.86 12.91
C ASP A 137 -13.80 8.97 12.89
N GLY A 138 -13.27 10.13 12.48
CA GLY A 138 -11.82 10.36 12.40
C GLY A 138 -11.13 9.80 11.14
N TYR A 139 -11.86 9.20 10.20
CA TYR A 139 -11.32 8.72 8.92
C TYR A 139 -12.31 8.86 7.76
N ARG A 140 -11.79 8.99 6.55
CA ARG A 140 -12.57 9.08 5.31
C ARG A 140 -11.75 8.68 4.09
N GLY A 141 -12.41 8.24 3.04
CA GLY A 141 -11.70 7.82 1.83
C GLY A 141 -12.53 7.01 0.85
N LEU A 142 -11.85 6.18 0.08
CA LEU A 142 -12.38 5.46 -1.07
C LEU A 142 -12.35 3.97 -0.80
N HIS A 143 -13.53 3.33 -0.82
CA HIS A 143 -13.70 1.90 -0.79
C HIS A 143 -13.82 1.36 -2.23
N MET A 144 -12.97 0.40 -2.57
CA MET A 144 -12.82 -0.17 -3.90
C MET A 144 -13.31 -1.62 -3.88
N THR A 145 -14.25 -1.93 -4.77
CA THR A 145 -14.93 -3.23 -4.86
C THR A 145 -15.08 -3.66 -6.31
N SER A 146 -15.48 -4.90 -6.54
CA SER A 146 -15.87 -5.42 -7.85
C SER A 146 -17.20 -6.14 -7.80
N ARG A 147 -18.08 -5.90 -8.79
CA ARG A 147 -19.34 -6.63 -8.97
C ARG A 147 -19.24 -7.77 -9.98
N GLY A 148 -18.27 -7.71 -10.88
CA GLY A 148 -18.18 -8.59 -12.04
C GLY A 148 -17.10 -9.66 -11.94
N VAL A 149 -16.10 -9.49 -11.08
CA VAL A 149 -15.05 -10.49 -10.84
C VAL A 149 -15.65 -11.69 -10.10
N ASP A 150 -15.31 -12.90 -10.55
CA ASP A 150 -15.75 -14.15 -9.91
C ASP A 150 -15.30 -14.19 -8.45
N ARG A 151 -16.24 -14.47 -7.53
CA ARG A 151 -15.99 -14.53 -6.10
C ARG A 151 -15.00 -15.61 -5.67
N ASN A 152 -14.75 -16.61 -6.52
CA ASN A 152 -13.74 -17.63 -6.29
C ASN A 152 -12.38 -17.27 -6.89
N ALA A 153 -12.25 -16.20 -7.68
CA ALA A 153 -10.97 -15.81 -8.23
C ALA A 153 -10.00 -15.38 -7.11
N ALA A 154 -8.71 -15.68 -7.26
CA ALA A 154 -7.66 -15.23 -6.33
C ALA A 154 -7.62 -13.69 -6.23
N GLN A 155 -7.95 -13.02 -7.33
CA GLN A 155 -7.95 -11.56 -7.47
C GLN A 155 -9.24 -10.91 -6.97
N TRP A 156 -10.22 -11.69 -6.49
CA TRP A 156 -11.45 -11.15 -5.89
C TRP A 156 -11.19 -10.72 -4.45
N GLY A 157 -11.66 -9.51 -4.12
CA GLY A 157 -11.49 -8.92 -2.81
C GLY A 157 -11.97 -7.47 -2.79
N THR A 158 -11.42 -6.70 -1.86
CA THR A 158 -11.66 -5.26 -1.72
C THR A 158 -10.37 -4.54 -1.36
N MET A 159 -10.33 -3.24 -1.63
CA MET A 159 -9.24 -2.35 -1.21
C MET A 159 -9.82 -1.05 -0.66
N ALA A 160 -9.05 -0.34 0.16
CA ALA A 160 -9.41 1.00 0.62
C ALA A 160 -8.20 1.93 0.63
N LEU A 161 -8.40 3.16 0.17
CA LEU A 161 -7.48 4.27 0.35
C LEU A 161 -8.18 5.32 1.22
N ALA A 162 -7.73 5.48 2.46
CA ALA A 162 -8.32 6.40 3.43
C ALA A 162 -7.29 7.38 4.00
N THR A 163 -7.78 8.39 4.69
CA THR A 163 -6.97 9.38 5.42
C THR A 163 -7.65 9.78 6.72
N THR A 164 -6.83 10.20 7.69
CA THR A 164 -7.29 10.82 8.95
C THR A 164 -7.46 12.34 8.82
N ALA A 165 -7.06 12.93 7.69
CA ALA A 165 -7.22 14.36 7.45
C ALA A 165 -8.71 14.75 7.37
N GLU A 166 -9.04 15.94 7.86
CA GLU A 166 -10.42 16.43 7.86
C GLU A 166 -10.85 17.02 6.51
N GLU A 167 -10.01 17.91 5.98
CA GLU A 167 -10.23 18.63 4.73
C GLU A 167 -9.78 17.80 3.53
N VAL A 168 -10.75 17.17 2.88
CA VAL A 168 -10.51 16.29 1.73
C VAL A 168 -11.29 16.69 0.49
N SER A 169 -10.77 16.28 -0.65
CA SER A 169 -11.48 16.22 -1.93
C SER A 169 -11.14 14.90 -2.61
N TYR A 170 -12.04 14.38 -3.44
CA TYR A 170 -11.85 13.07 -4.03
C TYR A 170 -12.46 12.98 -5.43
N ARG A 171 -12.05 11.97 -6.18
CA ARG A 171 -12.73 11.50 -7.37
C ARG A 171 -12.80 9.98 -7.35
N THR A 172 -13.98 9.44 -7.65
CA THR A 172 -14.22 7.99 -7.70
C THR A 172 -13.72 7.36 -9.00
N ALA A 173 -13.59 8.14 -10.05
CA ALA A 173 -13.01 7.74 -11.33
C ALA A 173 -12.27 8.92 -11.98
N TRP A 174 -11.33 8.62 -12.86
CA TRP A 174 -10.77 9.61 -13.77
C TRP A 174 -11.65 9.73 -15.01
N GLN A 175 -11.69 10.93 -15.59
CA GLN A 175 -12.42 11.16 -16.83
C GLN A 175 -11.86 10.27 -17.94
N GLU A 176 -12.71 9.51 -18.61
CA GLU A 176 -12.33 8.75 -19.80
C GLU A 176 -12.45 9.66 -21.04
N ALA A 177 -11.33 10.15 -21.54
CA ALA A 177 -11.30 11.12 -22.64
C ALA A 177 -10.29 10.73 -23.73
N GLY A 178 -10.24 9.46 -24.15
CA GLY A 178 -9.27 9.01 -25.17
C GLY A 178 -7.83 8.90 -24.65
N TRP A 179 -6.85 8.78 -25.55
CA TRP A 179 -5.48 8.42 -25.17
C TRP A 179 -4.74 9.54 -24.43
N GLY A 180 -4.23 9.26 -23.23
CA GLY A 180 -3.35 10.14 -22.44
C GLY A 180 -4.05 11.28 -21.67
N SER A 181 -5.31 11.56 -21.96
CA SER A 181 -6.06 12.69 -21.41
C SER A 181 -6.47 12.53 -19.95
N SER A 182 -6.79 11.32 -19.49
CA SER A 182 -7.26 11.11 -18.10
C SER A 182 -6.24 11.54 -17.06
N LYS A 183 -4.95 11.29 -17.34
CA LYS A 183 -3.84 11.70 -16.47
C LYS A 183 -3.60 13.20 -16.54
N ALA A 184 -3.73 13.79 -17.72
CA ALA A 184 -3.62 15.23 -17.90
C ALA A 184 -4.76 15.97 -17.19
N ASP A 185 -6.02 15.54 -17.34
CA ASP A 185 -7.18 16.09 -16.60
C ASP A 185 -6.97 16.01 -15.08
N PHE A 186 -6.51 14.86 -14.57
CA PHE A 186 -6.17 14.75 -13.14
C PHE A 186 -5.10 15.76 -12.73
N TRP A 187 -4.02 15.87 -13.53
CA TRP A 187 -2.88 16.71 -13.19
C TRP A 187 -3.24 18.19 -13.27
N ASP A 188 -3.96 18.62 -14.30
CA ASP A 188 -4.40 19.98 -14.51
C ASP A 188 -5.30 20.44 -13.35
N ASP A 189 -6.32 19.64 -13.01
CA ASP A 189 -7.23 19.89 -11.88
C ASP A 189 -6.46 20.00 -10.55
N PHE A 190 -5.69 18.97 -10.20
CA PHE A 190 -4.97 18.94 -8.93
C PHE A 190 -3.91 20.05 -8.82
N SER A 191 -3.29 20.44 -9.93
CA SER A 191 -2.25 21.47 -9.95
C SER A 191 -2.79 22.90 -9.84
N GLU A 192 -4.10 23.11 -10.04
CA GLU A 192 -4.72 24.43 -9.97
C GLU A 192 -4.77 24.93 -8.51
N ASP A 193 -5.33 24.12 -7.61
CA ASP A 193 -5.61 24.52 -6.22
C ASP A 193 -5.31 23.43 -5.18
N GLY A 194 -4.75 22.29 -5.59
CA GLY A 194 -4.49 21.15 -4.72
C GLY A 194 -5.74 20.39 -4.30
N ARG A 195 -6.88 20.61 -4.96
CA ARG A 195 -8.13 19.90 -4.72
C ARG A 195 -8.49 19.04 -5.93
N LEU A 196 -9.53 18.24 -5.77
CA LEU A 196 -10.04 17.36 -6.80
C LEU A 196 -11.51 17.66 -7.05
N GLU A 197 -11.86 17.83 -8.31
CA GLU A 197 -13.23 17.80 -8.77
C GLU A 197 -13.63 16.36 -9.14
N GLU A 198 -14.85 15.99 -8.76
CA GLU A 198 -15.40 14.69 -9.16
C GLU A 198 -15.72 14.70 -10.66
N ARG A 199 -15.44 13.57 -11.31
CA ARG A 199 -15.74 13.33 -12.72
C ARG A 199 -16.77 12.21 -12.82
N GLU A 200 -17.66 12.30 -13.79
CA GLU A 200 -18.56 11.19 -14.11
C GLU A 200 -17.71 9.96 -14.48
N PRO A 201 -17.98 8.79 -13.88
CA PRO A 201 -17.23 7.58 -14.18
C PRO A 201 -17.41 7.18 -15.64
N GLY A 202 -16.29 6.98 -16.33
CA GLY A 202 -16.25 6.41 -17.68
C GLY A 202 -16.69 4.94 -17.71
N ASN A 203 -16.72 4.36 -18.90
CA ASN A 203 -17.02 2.95 -19.10
C ASN A 203 -15.73 2.12 -19.02
N THR A 204 -15.11 2.12 -17.85
CA THR A 204 -13.88 1.38 -17.57
C THR A 204 -14.07 0.36 -16.47
N ASP A 205 -13.53 -0.84 -16.68
CA ASP A 205 -13.51 -1.88 -15.66
C ASP A 205 -12.41 -1.68 -14.61
N MET A 206 -11.51 -0.71 -14.78
CA MET A 206 -10.42 -0.40 -13.84
C MET A 206 -10.37 1.12 -13.55
N PRO A 207 -11.41 1.69 -12.92
CA PRO A 207 -11.45 3.12 -12.62
C PRO A 207 -10.36 3.50 -11.62
N THR A 208 -9.64 4.58 -11.92
CA THR A 208 -8.65 5.16 -10.98
C THR A 208 -9.35 6.11 -10.02
N ALA A 209 -9.21 5.84 -8.73
CA ALA A 209 -9.73 6.68 -7.66
C ALA A 209 -8.61 7.57 -7.13
N SER A 210 -8.93 8.81 -6.73
CA SER A 210 -7.96 9.72 -6.10
C SER A 210 -8.55 10.39 -4.87
N LEU A 211 -7.74 10.49 -3.81
CA LEU A 211 -8.08 11.13 -2.53
C LEU A 211 -7.02 12.16 -2.21
N ALA A 212 -7.40 13.44 -2.14
CA ALA A 212 -6.55 14.55 -1.76
C ALA A 212 -6.93 15.08 -0.38
N ALA A 213 -5.92 15.35 0.44
CA ALA A 213 -6.03 15.94 1.76
C ALA A 213 -5.26 17.26 1.78
N GLN A 214 -5.93 18.36 2.13
CA GLN A 214 -5.38 19.71 2.15
C GLN A 214 -5.06 20.14 3.59
N VAL A 215 -3.94 20.82 3.77
CA VAL A 215 -3.46 21.35 5.04
C VAL A 215 -2.83 22.72 4.84
N ASP A 216 -2.92 23.56 5.88
CA ASP A 216 -2.20 24.82 5.95
C ASP A 216 -1.00 24.69 6.90
N LEU A 217 0.19 25.02 6.40
CA LEU A 217 1.42 25.05 7.16
C LEU A 217 1.71 26.50 7.57
N ALA A 218 1.94 26.71 8.86
CA ALA A 218 2.54 27.94 9.34
C ALA A 218 4.00 28.08 8.85
N PRO A 219 4.55 29.31 8.83
CA PRO A 219 5.96 29.54 8.52
C PRO A 219 6.88 28.58 9.29
N MET A 220 7.80 27.93 8.59
CA MET A 220 8.80 26.99 9.16
C MET A 220 8.21 25.81 9.97
N ALA A 221 6.91 25.55 9.88
CA ALA A 221 6.25 24.49 10.64
C ALA A 221 6.22 23.15 9.89
N SER A 222 5.96 22.08 10.64
CA SER A 222 5.71 20.75 10.09
C SER A 222 4.28 20.30 10.36
N VAL A 223 3.64 19.68 9.37
CA VAL A 223 2.30 19.07 9.47
C VAL A 223 2.35 17.67 8.86
N ALA A 224 1.66 16.72 9.50
CA ALA A 224 1.57 15.34 9.02
C ALA A 224 0.22 15.08 8.35
N VAL A 225 0.25 14.40 7.20
CA VAL A 225 -0.93 13.91 6.49
C VAL A 225 -0.85 12.39 6.41
N THR A 226 -1.73 11.70 7.12
CA THR A 226 -1.71 10.23 7.19
C THR A 226 -2.70 9.62 6.21
N PHE A 227 -2.21 8.72 5.35
CA PHE A 227 -3.00 7.84 4.50
C PHE A 227 -2.92 6.40 4.98
N LEU A 228 -4.00 5.67 4.77
CA LEU A 228 -4.16 4.27 5.11
C LEU A 228 -4.51 3.51 3.83
N LEU A 229 -3.67 2.55 3.45
CA LEU A 229 -3.93 1.65 2.34
C LEU A 229 -4.26 0.26 2.92
N ALA A 230 -5.51 -0.16 2.81
CA ALA A 230 -5.98 -1.44 3.31
C ALA A 230 -6.42 -2.37 2.18
N TRP A 231 -6.31 -3.67 2.41
CA TRP A 231 -6.72 -4.71 1.46
C TRP A 231 -7.43 -5.86 2.14
N HIS A 232 -8.29 -6.55 1.40
CA HIS A 232 -8.94 -7.76 1.86
C HIS A 232 -9.21 -8.72 0.70
N PHE A 233 -8.35 -9.73 0.56
CA PHE A 233 -8.43 -10.76 -0.48
C PHE A 233 -8.51 -12.15 0.16
N PRO A 234 -9.68 -12.82 0.15
CA PRO A 234 -9.87 -14.08 0.88
C PRO A 234 -9.33 -15.31 0.14
N ASN A 235 -9.19 -15.26 -1.17
CA ASN A 235 -8.87 -16.44 -1.96
C ASN A 235 -7.36 -16.56 -2.22
N ARG A 236 -6.64 -17.19 -1.28
CA ARG A 236 -5.29 -17.71 -1.55
C ARG A 236 -5.41 -19.14 -2.08
N TYR A 237 -4.79 -19.43 -3.21
CA TYR A 237 -4.66 -20.78 -3.75
C TYR A 237 -3.27 -21.36 -3.52
N THR A 238 -3.18 -22.68 -3.48
CA THR A 238 -1.91 -23.40 -3.43
C THR A 238 -1.09 -23.17 -4.70
N TRP A 239 0.23 -23.06 -4.54
CA TRP A 239 1.16 -23.04 -5.67
C TRP A 239 1.51 -24.43 -6.20
N THR A 240 1.00 -25.48 -5.56
CA THR A 240 1.19 -26.88 -5.95
C THR A 240 -0.16 -27.57 -6.07
N PRO A 241 -0.99 -27.21 -7.07
CA PRO A 241 -2.31 -27.81 -7.24
C PRO A 241 -2.19 -29.30 -7.59
N ALA A 242 -3.14 -30.09 -7.11
CA ALA A 242 -3.20 -31.51 -7.49
C ALA A 242 -3.48 -31.66 -8.99
N PRO A 243 -2.94 -32.68 -9.67
CA PRO A 243 -3.34 -32.96 -11.05
C PRO A 243 -4.85 -33.20 -11.10
N GLN A 244 -5.56 -32.46 -11.94
CA GLN A 244 -6.99 -32.70 -12.15
C GLN A 244 -7.19 -34.09 -12.75
N GLU A 245 -7.98 -34.95 -12.09
CA GLU A 245 -8.37 -36.24 -12.68
C GLU A 245 -9.23 -35.98 -13.94
N GLU A 246 -8.84 -36.58 -15.07
CA GLU A 246 -9.62 -36.53 -16.32
C GLU A 246 -11.04 -37.07 -16.08
N GLY A 247 -12.06 -36.20 -16.22
CA GLY A 247 -13.47 -36.58 -16.16
C GLY A 247 -14.33 -35.87 -15.10
N CYS A 248 -13.75 -34.99 -14.27
CA CYS A 248 -14.51 -34.27 -13.23
C CYS A 248 -15.23 -33.00 -13.73
N CYS A 249 -15.04 -32.61 -15.00
CA CYS A 249 -15.51 -31.34 -15.53
C CYS A 249 -16.54 -31.55 -16.65
N ASP A 250 -17.77 -31.94 -16.30
CA ASP A 250 -18.92 -31.78 -17.18
C ASP A 250 -19.79 -30.61 -16.65
N GLY A 251 -19.96 -29.56 -17.44
CA GLY A 251 -20.79 -28.41 -17.07
C GLY A 251 -20.12 -27.21 -16.38
N GLY A 252 -18.78 -27.14 -16.32
CA GLY A 252 -18.05 -25.90 -16.00
C GLY A 252 -17.91 -25.55 -14.51
N ALA A 253 -18.27 -26.44 -13.59
CA ALA A 253 -17.96 -26.31 -12.17
C ALA A 253 -17.03 -27.45 -11.76
N CYS A 254 -15.73 -27.19 -11.66
CA CYS A 254 -14.79 -28.14 -11.08
C CYS A 254 -15.15 -28.34 -9.60
N CYS A 255 -15.47 -29.57 -9.23
CA CYS A 255 -16.07 -29.95 -7.94
C CYS A 255 -15.07 -30.06 -6.78
N ASP A 256 -13.89 -29.42 -6.82
CA ASP A 256 -13.00 -29.47 -5.66
C ASP A 256 -12.36 -28.11 -5.37
N ASP A 257 -12.73 -27.57 -4.21
CA ASP A 257 -12.19 -26.35 -3.59
C ASP A 257 -10.87 -26.67 -2.84
N SER A 258 -10.31 -27.88 -3.03
CA SER A 258 -9.14 -28.40 -2.32
C SER A 258 -7.87 -27.59 -2.50
N ASP A 259 -7.75 -26.85 -3.61
CA ASP A 259 -6.61 -25.99 -3.87
C ASP A 259 -6.72 -24.62 -3.16
N ARG A 260 -7.89 -24.26 -2.63
CA ARG A 260 -8.09 -22.98 -1.92
C ARG A 260 -7.63 -23.11 -0.47
N ILE A 261 -6.61 -22.33 -0.13
CA ILE A 261 -6.00 -22.24 1.21
C ILE A 261 -6.69 -21.18 2.07
N GLY A 262 -6.95 -20.00 1.48
CA GLY A 262 -7.46 -18.83 2.20
C GLY A 262 -6.40 -18.02 2.95
N ASN A 263 -6.80 -16.85 3.47
CA ASN A 263 -5.94 -15.96 4.28
C ASN A 263 -6.51 -15.77 5.69
N TYR A 264 -5.68 -15.86 6.72
CA TYR A 264 -6.13 -15.67 8.11
C TYR A 264 -6.74 -14.29 8.39
N TYR A 265 -6.18 -13.21 7.85
CA TYR A 265 -6.73 -11.87 8.14
C TYR A 265 -8.19 -11.72 7.69
N THR A 266 -8.68 -12.51 6.73
CA THR A 266 -10.09 -12.45 6.28
C THR A 266 -11.06 -13.15 7.22
N THR A 267 -10.59 -13.72 8.33
CA THR A 267 -11.45 -14.17 9.43
C THR A 267 -11.60 -13.11 10.52
N GLN A 268 -10.76 -12.07 10.50
CA GLN A 268 -10.75 -10.97 11.47
C GLN A 268 -11.46 -9.71 10.95
N TYR A 269 -11.52 -9.55 9.63
CA TYR A 269 -12.10 -8.38 8.98
C TYR A 269 -13.07 -8.82 7.89
N ASP A 270 -14.16 -8.07 7.71
CA ASP A 270 -15.21 -8.36 6.72
C ASP A 270 -14.82 -7.89 5.30
N ASP A 271 -14.17 -6.73 5.21
CA ASP A 271 -13.66 -6.13 3.96
C ASP A 271 -12.52 -5.13 4.26
N ALA A 272 -11.93 -4.52 3.23
CA ALA A 272 -10.84 -3.56 3.40
C ALA A 272 -11.27 -2.26 4.11
N TRP A 273 -12.56 -1.91 4.06
CA TRP A 273 -13.08 -0.75 4.80
C TRP A 273 -13.22 -1.06 6.30
N ASP A 274 -13.63 -2.28 6.63
CA ASP A 274 -13.68 -2.77 8.02
C ASP A 274 -12.29 -2.77 8.67
N VAL A 275 -11.23 -3.10 7.92
CA VAL A 275 -9.84 -2.92 8.39
C VAL A 275 -9.56 -1.45 8.76
N VAL A 276 -9.97 -0.50 7.91
CA VAL A 276 -9.81 0.95 8.20
C VAL A 276 -10.57 1.33 9.47
N GLU A 277 -11.81 0.90 9.60
CA GLU A 277 -12.68 1.21 10.74
C GLU A 277 -12.14 0.66 12.06
N GLN A 278 -11.68 -0.59 12.07
CA GLN A 278 -11.17 -1.22 13.29
C GLN A 278 -9.77 -0.74 13.68
N VAL A 279 -8.90 -0.46 12.71
CA VAL A 279 -7.48 -0.14 12.96
C VAL A 279 -7.25 1.35 13.24
N THR A 280 -7.98 2.26 12.58
CA THR A 280 -7.73 3.71 12.70
C THR A 280 -7.73 4.21 14.15
N PRO A 281 -8.70 3.84 15.01
CA PRO A 281 -8.72 4.29 16.41
C PRO A 281 -7.53 3.81 17.26
N GLN A 282 -6.76 2.83 16.77
CA GLN A 282 -5.66 2.19 17.49
C GLN A 282 -4.28 2.58 16.94
N LEU A 283 -4.21 3.44 15.91
CA LEU A 283 -2.96 3.77 15.19
C LEU A 283 -1.83 4.21 16.12
N ASP A 284 -2.09 5.15 17.02
CA ASP A 284 -1.07 5.65 17.96
C ASP A 284 -0.52 4.55 18.86
N THR A 285 -1.37 3.62 19.31
CA THR A 285 -0.96 2.50 20.15
C THR A 285 -0.19 1.46 19.36
N LEU A 286 -0.62 1.14 18.14
CA LEU A 286 0.06 0.22 17.23
C LEU A 286 1.46 0.73 16.86
N GLU A 287 1.58 2.03 16.57
CA GLU A 287 2.86 2.68 16.30
C GLU A 287 3.75 2.64 17.55
N ALA A 288 3.25 3.08 18.71
CA ALA A 288 4.01 3.11 19.95
C ALA A 288 4.54 1.71 20.35
N ASP A 289 3.72 0.67 20.23
CA ASP A 289 4.13 -0.71 20.52
C ASP A 289 5.19 -1.22 19.54
N THR A 290 5.07 -0.87 18.26
CA THR A 290 6.06 -1.23 17.24
C THR A 290 7.38 -0.48 17.46
N VAL A 291 7.32 0.82 17.77
CA VAL A 291 8.49 1.65 18.11
C VAL A 291 9.20 1.07 19.33
N LYS A 292 8.45 0.68 20.37
CA LYS A 292 9.02 0.09 21.59
C LYS A 292 9.87 -1.14 21.29
N PHE A 293 9.44 -2.02 20.37
CA PHE A 293 10.24 -3.16 19.94
C PHE A 293 11.52 -2.73 19.23
N VAL A 294 11.39 -1.86 18.21
CA VAL A 294 12.54 -1.42 17.41
C VAL A 294 13.55 -0.66 18.28
N GLU A 295 13.08 0.22 19.16
CA GLU A 295 13.93 0.97 20.09
C GLU A 295 14.65 0.04 21.08
N ALA A 296 13.95 -0.94 21.66
CA ALA A 296 14.56 -1.90 22.57
C ALA A 296 15.68 -2.70 21.88
N PHE A 297 15.46 -3.12 20.62
CA PHE A 297 16.46 -3.85 19.85
C PHE A 297 17.64 -2.96 19.43
N CYS A 298 17.36 -1.77 18.90
CA CYS A 298 18.38 -0.83 18.43
C CYS A 298 19.21 -0.22 19.58
N SER A 299 18.67 -0.18 20.80
CA SER A 299 19.39 0.27 22.01
C SER A 299 20.35 -0.78 22.59
N SER A 300 20.39 -1.99 22.03
CA SER A 300 21.37 -3.01 22.43
C SER A 300 22.82 -2.58 22.14
N ASP A 301 23.77 -3.27 22.74
CA ASP A 301 25.22 -3.08 22.53
C ASP A 301 25.76 -3.83 21.30
N LEU A 302 24.87 -4.42 20.49
CA LEU A 302 25.23 -5.06 19.23
C LEU A 302 25.76 -4.02 18.21
N PRO A 303 26.68 -4.41 17.31
CA PRO A 303 27.09 -3.55 16.20
C PRO A 303 25.91 -3.19 15.29
N ASP A 304 25.90 -1.98 14.74
CA ASP A 304 24.81 -1.48 13.89
C ASP A 304 24.53 -2.39 12.69
N VAL A 305 25.58 -2.93 12.05
CA VAL A 305 25.44 -3.89 10.95
C VAL A 305 24.70 -5.17 11.34
N VAL A 306 24.84 -5.62 12.60
CA VAL A 306 24.14 -6.80 13.11
C VAL A 306 22.67 -6.45 13.37
N LYS A 307 22.41 -5.27 13.93
CA LYS A 307 21.05 -4.78 14.17
C LYS A 307 20.28 -4.64 12.86
N GLU A 308 20.89 -4.00 11.87
CA GLU A 308 20.31 -3.82 10.54
C GLU A 308 20.01 -5.17 9.88
N ALA A 309 21.00 -6.07 9.82
CA ALA A 309 20.81 -7.39 9.23
C ALA A 309 19.72 -8.21 9.95
N ALA A 310 19.65 -8.16 11.28
CA ALA A 310 18.64 -8.87 12.05
C ALA A 310 17.22 -8.34 11.76
N LEU A 311 17.02 -7.02 11.81
CA LEU A 311 15.71 -6.42 11.53
C LEU A 311 15.27 -6.66 10.08
N PHE A 312 16.16 -6.56 9.10
CA PHE A 312 15.81 -6.77 7.70
C PHE A 312 15.39 -8.20 7.40
N ASN A 313 15.97 -9.21 8.07
CA ASN A 313 15.55 -10.59 7.90
C ASN A 313 14.11 -10.84 8.37
N LEU A 314 13.57 -10.01 9.29
CA LEU A 314 12.17 -10.11 9.72
C LEU A 314 11.17 -9.75 8.62
N SER A 315 11.60 -9.00 7.59
CA SER A 315 10.74 -8.67 6.45
C SER A 315 10.21 -9.90 5.70
N THR A 316 10.93 -11.03 5.76
CA THR A 316 10.50 -12.31 5.18
C THR A 316 9.19 -12.82 5.79
N LEU A 317 8.91 -12.53 7.06
CA LEU A 317 7.63 -12.85 7.71
C LEU A 317 6.44 -12.09 7.10
N ARG A 318 6.71 -11.02 6.34
CA ARG A 318 5.72 -10.18 5.65
C ARG A 318 5.77 -10.28 4.13
N SER A 319 6.43 -11.31 3.61
CA SER A 319 6.41 -11.63 2.18
C SER A 319 5.46 -12.79 1.90
N GLN A 320 5.25 -13.10 0.62
CA GLN A 320 4.48 -14.28 0.20
C GLN A 320 5.15 -15.61 0.58
N THR A 321 6.38 -15.58 1.14
CA THR A 321 7.03 -16.76 1.70
C THR A 321 6.26 -17.31 2.91
N CYS A 322 5.63 -16.44 3.71
CA CYS A 322 4.92 -16.83 4.93
C CYS A 322 3.42 -16.52 4.81
N PHE A 323 2.58 -17.39 5.35
CA PHE A 323 1.14 -17.13 5.41
C PHE A 323 0.49 -17.87 6.58
N ARG A 324 -0.67 -17.37 7.00
CA ARG A 324 -1.54 -18.07 7.96
C ARG A 324 -2.81 -18.50 7.25
N THR A 325 -3.22 -19.73 7.47
CA THR A 325 -4.51 -20.27 7.01
C THR A 325 -5.67 -19.74 7.87
N PRO A 326 -6.93 -19.81 7.40
CA PRO A 326 -8.09 -19.34 8.16
C PRO A 326 -8.25 -19.96 9.56
N ASP A 327 -7.71 -21.16 9.80
CA ASP A 327 -7.67 -21.80 11.12
C ASP A 327 -6.54 -21.29 12.03
N GLY A 328 -5.79 -20.27 11.61
CA GLY A 328 -4.77 -19.57 12.38
C GLY A 328 -3.37 -20.18 12.28
N ARG A 329 -3.21 -21.37 11.68
CA ARG A 329 -1.93 -22.05 11.57
C ARG A 329 -0.97 -21.31 10.65
N PHE A 330 0.30 -21.27 11.05
CA PHE A 330 1.38 -20.66 10.28
C PHE A 330 2.02 -21.68 9.34
N TYR A 331 2.28 -21.23 8.12
CA TYR A 331 2.99 -21.99 7.09
C TYR A 331 3.97 -21.07 6.39
N GLY A 332 5.01 -21.66 5.81
CA GLY A 332 5.86 -20.91 4.91
C GLY A 332 6.59 -21.80 3.93
N TRP A 333 6.98 -21.22 2.81
CA TRP A 333 7.76 -21.88 1.78
C TRP A 333 9.24 -21.84 2.14
N GLU A 334 10.08 -22.63 1.46
CA GLU A 334 11.54 -22.49 1.58
C GLU A 334 12.01 -21.11 1.10
N GLY A 335 11.31 -20.57 0.11
CA GLY A 335 11.42 -19.23 -0.43
C GLY A 335 10.33 -19.05 -1.50
N CYS A 336 10.32 -17.92 -2.21
CA CYS A 336 9.43 -17.73 -3.35
C CYS A 336 10.20 -17.16 -4.55
N ASN A 337 9.80 -17.58 -5.75
CA ASN A 337 10.10 -16.87 -6.99
C ASN A 337 8.96 -15.88 -7.28
N ASP A 338 9.01 -15.24 -8.45
CA ASP A 338 8.04 -14.20 -8.85
C ASP A 338 6.57 -14.67 -8.79
N LYS A 339 6.29 -15.97 -9.00
CA LYS A 339 4.93 -16.50 -9.18
C LYS A 339 4.61 -17.79 -8.43
N ALA A 340 5.57 -18.37 -7.72
CA ALA A 340 5.41 -19.65 -7.03
C ALA A 340 6.39 -19.80 -5.85
N GLY A 341 6.04 -20.68 -4.94
CA GLY A 341 6.85 -21.06 -3.79
C GLY A 341 7.88 -22.09 -4.18
N CYS A 342 9.03 -22.05 -3.50
CA CYS A 342 10.03 -23.08 -3.61
C CYS A 342 9.65 -24.26 -2.69
N CYS A 343 9.72 -25.48 -3.24
CA CYS A 343 9.48 -26.73 -2.54
C CYS A 343 8.06 -26.88 -1.94
N LEU A 344 7.85 -27.95 -1.17
CA LEU A 344 6.53 -28.31 -0.62
C LEU A 344 6.34 -27.71 0.78
N GLY A 345 5.80 -26.49 0.84
CA GLY A 345 5.40 -25.83 2.09
C GLY A 345 6.52 -25.73 3.14
N SER A 346 6.16 -25.90 4.42
CA SER A 346 7.03 -25.76 5.60
C SER A 346 8.11 -26.85 5.66
N CYS A 347 9.08 -26.77 4.76
CA CYS A 347 10.19 -27.70 4.64
C CYS A 347 11.06 -27.68 5.92
N THR A 348 10.98 -28.74 6.72
CA THR A 348 11.64 -28.80 8.04
C THR A 348 13.16 -28.64 7.97
N HIS A 349 13.79 -29.04 6.87
CA HIS A 349 15.23 -28.85 6.67
C HIS A 349 15.65 -27.38 6.51
N VAL A 350 14.70 -26.46 6.29
CA VAL A 350 14.92 -25.00 6.26
C VAL A 350 14.35 -24.39 7.54
N TRP A 351 13.09 -24.68 7.83
CA TRP A 351 12.36 -24.06 8.94
C TRP A 351 12.88 -24.45 10.33
N ASN A 352 13.66 -25.53 10.46
CA ASN A 352 14.40 -25.80 11.72
C ASN A 352 15.49 -24.76 12.02
N TYR A 353 15.99 -24.03 11.02
CA TYR A 353 17.01 -22.98 11.20
C TYR A 353 16.39 -21.60 11.43
N GLU A 354 15.13 -21.41 11.04
CA GLU A 354 14.39 -20.18 11.31
C GLU A 354 13.99 -20.18 12.79
N GLN A 355 14.50 -19.20 13.55
CA GLN A 355 14.27 -19.12 15.00
C GLN A 355 13.49 -17.86 15.38
N SER A 356 13.42 -16.86 14.50
CA SER A 356 12.78 -15.58 14.79
C SER A 356 11.29 -15.76 15.07
N THR A 357 10.60 -16.65 14.36
CA THR A 357 9.17 -16.90 14.62
C THR A 357 8.93 -17.38 16.05
N ALA A 358 9.72 -18.34 16.55
CA ALA A 358 9.56 -18.85 17.91
C ALA A 358 9.87 -17.80 18.99
N PHE A 359 10.86 -16.92 18.76
CA PHE A 359 11.22 -15.86 19.71
C PHE A 359 10.27 -14.66 19.68
N LEU A 360 9.75 -14.31 18.50
CA LEU A 360 8.93 -13.12 18.30
C LEU A 360 7.44 -13.42 18.37
N PHE A 361 7.00 -14.62 17.97
CA PHE A 361 5.60 -15.01 17.86
C PHE A 361 5.42 -16.47 18.29
N GLY A 362 5.70 -16.76 19.57
CA GLY A 362 5.69 -18.13 20.10
C GLY A 362 4.39 -18.92 19.85
N ASP A 363 3.24 -18.25 19.77
CA ASP A 363 1.95 -18.90 19.46
C ASP A 363 1.82 -19.38 18.00
N LEU A 364 2.73 -18.97 17.11
CA LEU A 364 2.80 -19.41 15.72
C LEU A 364 3.81 -20.55 15.47
N ALA A 365 4.65 -20.88 16.46
CA ALA A 365 5.79 -21.78 16.33
C ALA A 365 5.52 -23.23 16.76
#